data_AF-A0A2E4C7S7-F1
#
_entry.id   AF-A0A2E4C7S7-F1
#
_cell.length_a   1.000
_cell.length_b   1.000
_cell.length_c   1.000
_cell.angle_alpha   90.00
_cell.angle_beta   90.00
_cell.angle_gamma   90.00
#
_symmetry.space_group_name_H-M   'P 1'
#
loop_
_entity.id
_entity.type
_entity.pdbx_description
1 polymer ?
#
loop_
_entity_poly.entity_id
_entity_poly.type
_entity_poly.pdbx_seq_one_letter_code
_entity_poly.pdbx_strand_id
1 'polypeptide(L)' 'MLADTDKSVGLAYGVEAPSDNKFPDWPLRVTFLIDPAGMIAKVYDFSDQPDLSEHARVVLADINELS' A
#
# COMPACT_ATOMS: atom_id res chain seq x y z
N MET A 1 -10.98 0.04 9.20
CA MET A 1 -11.23 0.37 7.78
C MET A 1 -11.44 1.86 7.67
N LEU A 2 -10.89 2.48 6.63
CA LEU A 2 -11.06 3.89 6.32
C LEU A 2 -12.07 4.04 5.18
N ALA A 3 -12.98 5.00 5.28
CA ALA A 3 -13.90 5.35 4.20
C ALA A 3 -13.34 6.56 3.43
N ASP A 4 -12.59 6.29 2.37
CA ASP A 4 -11.99 7.30 1.49
C ASP A 4 -12.92 7.61 0.30
N THR A 5 -14.13 8.11 0.60
CA THR A 5 -15.19 8.29 -0.40
C THR A 5 -14.91 9.39 -1.41
N ASP A 6 -14.06 10.35 -1.06
CA ASP A 6 -13.64 11.46 -1.93
C ASP A 6 -12.29 11.19 -2.61
N LYS A 7 -11.69 10.00 -2.39
CA LYS A 7 -10.39 9.57 -2.93
C LYS A 7 -9.21 10.43 -2.48
N SER A 8 -9.39 11.32 -1.51
CA SER A 8 -8.34 12.27 -1.09
C SER A 8 -7.15 11.56 -0.45
N VAL A 9 -7.38 10.46 0.28
CA VAL A 9 -6.30 9.70 0.91
C VAL A 9 -5.55 8.88 -0.12
N GLY A 10 -6.26 8.21 -1.04
CA GLY A 10 -5.63 7.50 -2.15
C GLY A 10 -4.72 8.41 -2.99
N LEU A 11 -5.18 9.62 -3.29
CA LEU A 11 -4.38 10.65 -3.97
C LEU A 11 -3.16 11.07 -3.15
N ALA A 12 -3.33 11.34 -1.85
CA ALA A 12 -2.23 11.76 -0.98
C ALA A 12 -1.12 10.70 -0.85
N TYR A 13 -1.49 9.41 -0.94
CA TYR A 13 -0.56 8.28 -0.91
C TYR A 13 -0.09 7.83 -2.30
N GLY A 14 -0.54 8.50 -3.38
CA GLY A 14 -0.09 8.22 -4.74
C GLY A 14 -0.54 6.85 -5.27
N VAL A 15 -1.68 6.34 -4.80
CA VAL A 15 -2.21 5.02 -5.23
C VAL A 15 -3.31 5.14 -6.28
N GLU A 16 -3.32 6.22 -7.04
CA GLU A 16 -4.24 6.39 -8.16
C GLU A 16 -3.93 5.37 -9.26
N ALA A 17 -4.97 4.70 -9.76
CA ALA A 17 -4.82 3.79 -10.88
C ALA A 17 -4.65 4.59 -12.19
N PRO A 18 -3.76 4.14 -13.10
CA PRO A 18 -3.69 4.68 -14.45
C PRO A 18 -5.03 4.61 -15.18
N SER A 19 -5.29 5.53 -16.11
CA SER A 19 -6.56 5.60 -16.85
C SER A 19 -6.87 4.37 -17.71
N ASP A 20 -5.84 3.60 -18.08
CA ASP A 20 -5.93 2.36 -18.85
C ASP A 20 -6.02 1.10 -17.97
N ASN A 21 -6.03 1.25 -16.64
CA ASN A 21 -6.26 0.16 -15.71
C ASN A 21 -7.67 -0.42 -15.88
N LYS A 22 -7.85 -1.72 -15.57
CA LYS A 22 -9.15 -2.39 -15.58
C LYS A 22 -10.17 -1.75 -14.62
N PHE A 23 -9.68 -1.15 -13.53
CA PHE A 23 -10.50 -0.49 -12.51
C PHE A 23 -9.90 0.90 -12.18
N PRO A 24 -9.99 1.88 -13.08
CA PRO A 24 -9.30 3.16 -12.95
C PRO A 24 -9.85 4.03 -11.80
N ASP A 25 -11.06 3.74 -11.33
CA ASP A 25 -11.68 4.43 -10.20
C ASP A 25 -11.29 3.88 -8.82
N TRP A 26 -10.56 2.76 -8.79
CA TRP A 26 -10.19 2.06 -7.56
C TRP A 26 -8.72 2.31 -7.27
N PRO A 27 -8.33 2.50 -6.00
CA PRO A 27 -6.92 2.65 -5.66
C PRO A 27 -6.14 1.37 -5.98
N LEU A 28 -4.87 1.52 -6.35
CA LEU A 28 -3.93 0.43 -6.48
C LEU A 28 -3.77 -0.31 -5.14
N ARG A 29 -3.47 -1.61 -5.22
CA ARG A 29 -3.21 -2.43 -4.03
C ARG A 29 -1.78 -2.19 -3.58
N VAL A 30 -1.61 -1.27 -2.65
CA VAL A 30 -0.31 -0.92 -2.07
C VAL A 30 -0.37 -1.03 -0.55
N THR A 31 0.68 -1.57 0.06
CA THR A 31 0.84 -1.58 1.52
C THR A 31 1.88 -0.54 1.91
N PHE A 32 1.58 0.26 2.93
CA PHE A 32 2.52 1.22 3.52
C PHE A 32 2.88 0.77 4.93
N LEU A 33 4.17 0.62 5.22
CA LEU A 33 4.66 0.45 6.58
C LEU A 33 5.02 1.83 7.13
N ILE A 34 4.29 2.27 8.14
CA ILE A 34 4.43 3.60 8.75
C ILE A 34 5.06 3.43 10.13
N ASP A 35 6.13 4.17 10.41
CA ASP A 35 6.83 4.14 11.68
C ASP A 35 6.06 4.91 12.80
N PRO A 36 6.48 4.80 14.07
CA PRO A 36 5.82 5.51 15.17
C PRO A 36 5.89 7.05 15.09
N ALA A 37 6.80 7.62 14.30
CA ALA A 37 6.88 9.05 14.03
C ALA A 37 5.90 9.50 12.93
N GLY A 38 5.21 8.55 12.29
CA GLY A 38 4.26 8.81 11.21
C GLY A 38 4.91 8.86 9.83
N MET A 39 6.17 8.44 9.69
CA MET A 39 6.89 8.44 8.43
C MET A 39 6.70 7.10 7.70
N ILE A 40 6.62 7.14 6.37
CA ILE A 40 6.60 5.93 5.55
C ILE A 40 7.99 5.31 5.57
N ALA A 41 8.13 4.16 6.21
CA ALA A 41 9.37 3.40 6.29
C ALA A 41 9.59 2.52 5.05
N LYS A 42 8.53 1.87 4.55
CA LYS A 42 8.55 1.02 3.35
C LYS A 42 7.22 1.09 2.59
N VAL A 43 7.27 0.86 1.27
CA VAL A 43 6.12 0.76 0.37
C VAL A 43 6.20 -0.56 -0.37
N TYR A 44 5.09 -1.29 -0.42
CA TYR A 44 5.00 -2.58 -1.11
C TYR A 44 3.91 -2.49 -2.17
N ASP A 45 4.30 -2.54 -3.44
CA ASP A 45 3.37 -2.65 -4.55
C ASP A 45 2.97 -4.10 -4.76
N PHE A 46 1.67 -4.40 -4.66
CA PHE A 46 1.16 -5.75 -4.85
C PHE A 46 1.13 -6.16 -6.32
N SER A 47 1.33 -5.23 -7.29
CA SER A 47 1.56 -5.61 -8.69
C SER A 47 2.74 -6.55 -8.85
N ASP A 48 3.72 -6.45 -7.94
CA ASP A 48 5.00 -7.15 -8.03
C ASP A 48 5.00 -8.50 -7.29
N GLN A 49 3.96 -8.77 -6.48
CA GLN A 49 3.85 -9.98 -5.65
C GLN A 49 2.43 -10.58 -5.71
N PRO A 50 2.21 -11.65 -6.51
CA PRO A 50 0.88 -12.25 -6.62
C PRO A 50 0.46 -13.10 -5.40
N ASP A 51 1.40 -13.46 -4.52
CA ASP A 51 1.14 -14.30 -3.35
C ASP A 51 1.01 -13.48 -2.06
N LEU A 52 -0.19 -13.52 -1.48
CA LEU A 52 -0.52 -12.83 -0.23
C LEU A 52 0.26 -13.35 0.98
N SER A 53 0.58 -14.65 1.01
CA SER A 53 1.29 -15.26 2.14
C SER A 53 2.74 -14.80 2.17
N GLU A 54 3.36 -14.73 0.99
CA GLU A 54 4.72 -14.23 0.85
C GLU A 54 4.80 -12.73 1.16
N HIS A 55 3.85 -11.93 0.65
CA HIS A 55 3.74 -10.51 0.99
C HIS A 55 3.67 -10.28 2.50
N ALA A 56 2.80 -11.02 3.20
CA ALA A 56 2.67 -10.92 4.65
C ALA A 56 3.97 -11.30 5.37
N ARG A 57 4.68 -12.35 4.90
CA ARG A 57 5.96 -12.78 5.46
C ARG A 57 7.03 -11.69 5.31
N VAL A 58 7.11 -11.03 4.15
CA VAL A 58 8.05 -9.93 3.88
C VAL A 58 7.74 -8.73 4.79
N VAL A 59 6.48 -8.30 4.86
CA VAL A 59 6.08 -7.18 5.72
C VAL A 59 6.42 -7.46 7.19
N LEU A 60 6.16 -8.68 7.68
CA LEU A 60 6.49 -9.06 9.06
C LEU A 60 8.00 -9.12 9.32
N ALA A 61 8.79 -9.59 8.36
CA ALA A 61 10.26 -9.57 8.48
C ALA A 61 10.77 -8.14 8.59
N ASP A 62 10.27 -7.24 7.74
CA ASP A 62 10.65 -5.84 7.73
C ASP A 62 10.25 -5.10 9.01
N ILE A 63 9.09 -5.42 9.59
CA ILE A 63 8.67 -4.89 10.90
C ILE A 63 9.67 -5.28 11.99
N ASN A 64 10.16 -6.51 11.98
CA ASN A 64 11.12 -6.99 12.97
C ASN A 64 12.52 -6.35 12.81
N GLU A 65 12.90 -5.95 11.60
CA GLU A 65 14.17 -5.24 11.34
C GLU A 65 14.14 -3.76 11.74
N LEU A 66 12.94 -3.17 11.79
CA LEU A 66 12.73 -1.76 12.16
C LEU A 66 12.41 -1.55 13.65
N SER A 67 12.27 -2.63 14.42
CA SER A 67 12.02 -2.62 15.87
C SER A 67 13.32 -2.64 16.68
#